data_AF-A0AAU6P6D8-F1
#
_entry.id   AF-A0AAU6P6D8-F1
#
_cell.length_a   1.000
_cell.length_b   1.000
_cell.length_c   1.000
_cell.angle_alpha   90.00
_cell.angle_beta   90.00
_cell.angle_gamma   90.00
#
_symmetry.space_group_name_H-M   'P 1'
#
loop_
_entity.id
_entity.type
_entity.pdbx_description
1 polymer ?
#
loop_
_entity_poly.entity_id
_entity_poly.type
_entity_poly.pdbx_seq_one_letter_code
_entity_poly.pdbx_strand_id
1 'polypeptide(L)'
;MKSYELTIFNQSRVITVVFLFPVILLGSLFAGLELMPKSYFWIVSIPMFAGLSGLIYYFAKGDLIVDFDDETLLFNWKKKLIFNYDAIEPIPVKDIKTVVIDQGELLRKIITSDREVKISNGKLLMKDSQKFIAFLRSSISQNGGRVIDSWDVWQEKGYLKWALKINTVIIISIVGIIVAFGVIKGFDKIPPASFFMLVFLLPQILLYQRQMKEK
;
A
#
# COMPACT_ATOMS: atom_id res chain seq x y z
N MET A 1 -19.25 -6.77 25.22
CA MET A 1 -17.95 -6.38 24.68
C MET A 1 -17.52 -7.39 23.62
N LYS A 2 -17.22 -6.94 22.39
CA LYS A 2 -16.64 -7.78 21.32
C LYS A 2 -15.23 -7.27 21.02
N SER A 3 -14.27 -8.17 20.81
CA SER A 3 -12.89 -7.79 20.50
C SER A 3 -12.44 -8.44 19.20
N TYR A 4 -11.66 -7.72 18.40
CA TYR A 4 -11.17 -8.16 17.09
C TYR A 4 -9.68 -7.90 16.98
N GLU A 5 -8.88 -8.93 16.68
CA GLU A 5 -7.45 -8.79 16.42
C GLU A 5 -7.18 -8.61 14.91
N LEU A 6 -6.55 -7.48 14.56
CA LEU A 6 -6.24 -7.10 13.19
C LEU A 6 -4.72 -6.98 13.01
N THR A 7 -4.17 -7.69 12.02
CA THR A 7 -2.80 -7.43 11.57
C THR A 7 -2.80 -6.31 10.52
N ILE A 8 -2.11 -5.23 10.85
CA ILE A 8 -1.99 -4.01 10.05
C ILE A 8 -0.60 -3.91 9.45
N PHE A 9 -0.53 -3.50 8.19
CA PHE A 9 0.72 -3.09 7.56
C PHE A 9 0.66 -1.60 7.26
N ASN A 10 1.49 -0.82 7.93
CA ASN A 10 1.53 0.62 7.66
C ASN A 10 2.12 0.86 6.28
N GLN A 11 1.32 1.45 5.38
CA GLN A 11 1.73 1.67 4.00
C GLN A 11 3.02 2.50 3.88
N SER A 12 3.16 3.56 4.68
CA SER A 12 4.38 4.38 4.66
C SER A 12 5.60 3.55 5.05
N ARG A 13 5.47 2.74 6.11
CA ARG A 13 6.56 1.86 6.56
C ARG A 13 6.88 0.78 5.52
N VAL A 14 5.86 0.18 4.89
CA VAL A 14 6.03 -0.82 3.81
C VAL A 14 6.75 -0.20 2.61
N ILE A 15 6.40 1.03 2.22
CA ILE A 15 7.11 1.72 1.13
C ILE A 15 8.59 1.91 1.52
N THR A 16 8.87 2.35 2.75
CA THR A 16 10.24 2.44 3.26
C THR A 16 10.97 1.09 3.21
N VAL A 17 10.31 -0.01 3.58
CA VAL A 17 10.85 -1.38 3.48
C VAL A 17 11.27 -1.71 2.05
N VAL A 18 10.38 -1.47 1.08
CA VAL A 18 10.64 -1.77 -0.33
C VAL A 18 11.84 -0.99 -0.86
N PHE A 19 11.98 0.29 -0.48
CA PHE A 19 13.13 1.10 -0.87
C PHE A 19 14.43 0.70 -0.15
N LEU A 20 14.37 0.25 1.10
CA LEU A 20 15.55 -0.17 1.86
C LEU A 20 16.02 -1.59 1.50
N PHE A 21 15.16 -2.42 0.94
CA PHE A 21 15.45 -3.83 0.68
C PHE A 21 16.69 -4.06 -0.22
N PRO A 22 16.87 -3.35 -1.36
CA PRO A 22 18.08 -3.49 -2.18
C PRO A 22 19.34 -3.05 -1.42
N VAL A 23 19.24 -1.99 -0.61
CA VAL A 23 20.36 -1.47 0.20
C VAL A 23 20.80 -2.53 1.22
N ILE A 24 19.86 -3.20 1.87
CA ILE A 24 20.15 -4.27 2.84
C ILE A 24 20.74 -5.49 2.16
N LEU A 25 20.19 -5.89 1.02
CA LEU A 25 20.71 -7.01 0.23
C LEU A 25 22.18 -6.77 -0.15
N LEU A 26 22.45 -5.64 -0.81
CA LEU A 26 23.80 -5.29 -1.24
C LEU A 26 24.73 -5.09 -0.04
N GLY A 27 24.29 -4.36 0.99
CA GLY A 27 25.07 -4.14 2.20
C GLY A 27 25.47 -5.43 2.90
N SER A 28 24.57 -6.41 2.96
CA SER A 28 24.83 -7.71 3.57
C SER A 28 25.82 -8.54 2.74
N LEU A 29 25.71 -8.50 1.40
CA LEU A 29 26.66 -9.15 0.50
C LEU A 29 28.06 -8.55 0.60
N PHE A 30 28.18 -7.22 0.58
CA PHE A 30 29.45 -6.53 0.72
C PHE A 30 30.09 -6.77 2.09
N ALA A 31 29.31 -6.70 3.17
CA ALA A 31 29.79 -7.00 4.51
C ALA A 31 30.34 -8.43 4.61
N GLY A 32 29.67 -9.41 4.01
CA GLY A 32 30.19 -10.77 3.97
C GLY A 32 31.50 -10.89 3.19
N LEU A 33 31.62 -10.23 2.03
CA LEU A 33 32.83 -10.26 1.22
C LEU A 33 34.03 -9.58 1.91
N GLU A 34 33.78 -8.56 2.72
CA GLU A 34 34.82 -7.84 3.47
C GLU A 34 35.26 -8.58 4.73
N LEU A 35 34.30 -9.15 5.47
CA LEU A 35 34.57 -9.77 6.77
C LEU A 35 35.04 -11.23 6.68
N MET A 36 34.85 -11.89 5.54
CA MET A 36 35.15 -13.31 5.35
C MET A 36 35.78 -13.58 3.98
N PRO A 37 36.61 -14.63 3.85
CA PRO A 37 37.06 -15.11 2.55
C PRO A 37 35.87 -15.46 1.63
N LYS A 38 36.07 -15.36 0.31
CA LYS A 38 35.03 -15.63 -0.71
C LYS A 38 34.34 -16.99 -0.57
N SER A 39 35.00 -17.99 0.01
CA SER A 39 34.41 -19.32 0.23
C SER A 39 33.41 -19.36 1.41
N TYR A 40 33.49 -18.41 2.34
CA TYR A 40 32.72 -18.40 3.59
C TYR A 40 31.87 -17.15 3.79
N PHE A 41 31.87 -16.21 2.84
CA PHE A 41 31.15 -14.94 2.94
C PHE A 41 29.63 -15.07 3.19
N TRP A 42 29.03 -16.18 2.74
CA TRP A 42 27.62 -16.51 2.99
C TRP A 42 27.29 -16.65 4.48
N ILE A 43 28.26 -17.08 5.31
CA ILE A 43 28.10 -17.26 6.77
C ILE A 43 27.73 -15.93 7.44
N VAL A 44 28.22 -14.82 6.92
CA VAL A 44 27.89 -13.47 7.42
C VAL A 44 26.73 -12.87 6.63
N SER A 45 26.76 -12.99 5.30
CA SER A 45 25.78 -12.34 4.42
C SER A 45 24.36 -12.81 4.67
N ILE A 46 24.14 -14.13 4.79
CA ILE A 46 22.79 -14.69 4.91
C ILE A 46 22.16 -14.34 6.26
N PRO A 47 22.81 -14.56 7.41
CA PRO A 47 22.24 -14.19 8.70
C PRO A 47 22.03 -12.68 8.84
N MET A 48 22.96 -11.85 8.33
CA MET A 48 22.81 -10.40 8.35
C MET A 48 21.60 -9.95 7.53
N PHE A 49 21.46 -10.48 6.31
CA PHE A 49 20.31 -10.19 5.46
C PHE A 49 19.00 -10.65 6.09
N ALA A 50 18.96 -11.87 6.64
CA ALA A 50 17.78 -12.42 7.30
C ALA A 50 17.39 -11.61 8.55
N GLY A 51 18.37 -11.24 9.38
CA GLY A 51 18.16 -10.43 10.58
C GLY A 51 17.62 -9.03 10.25
N LEU A 52 18.23 -8.34 9.29
CA LEU A 52 17.76 -7.02 8.85
C LEU A 52 16.39 -7.10 8.17
N SER A 53 16.15 -8.11 7.34
CA SER A 53 14.84 -8.35 6.73
C SER A 53 13.77 -8.60 7.79
N GLY A 54 14.08 -9.39 8.83
CA GLY A 54 13.20 -9.63 9.96
C GLY A 54 12.89 -8.36 10.76
N LEU A 55 13.90 -7.52 11.00
CA LEU A 55 13.74 -6.23 11.69
C LEU A 55 12.85 -5.27 10.90
N ILE A 56 13.04 -5.21 9.58
CA ILE A 56 12.25 -4.36 8.70
C ILE A 56 10.80 -4.87 8.57
N TYR A 57 10.61 -6.19 8.52
CA TYR A 57 9.27 -6.77 8.61
C TYR A 57 8.58 -6.41 9.93
N TYR A 58 9.31 -6.53 11.05
CA TYR A 58 8.84 -6.13 12.38
C TYR A 58 8.50 -4.63 12.44
N PHE A 59 9.27 -3.78 11.79
CA PHE A 59 8.98 -2.34 11.69
C PHE A 59 7.63 -2.07 10.99
N ALA A 60 7.34 -2.77 9.89
CA ALA A 60 6.16 -2.55 9.06
C ALA A 60 4.85 -3.17 9.57
N LYS A 61 4.93 -4.34 10.20
CA LYS A 61 3.78 -5.09 10.72
C LYS A 61 3.36 -4.58 12.10
N GLY A 62 2.09 -4.29 12.35
CA GLY A 62 1.52 -4.01 13.67
C GLY A 62 0.30 -4.88 13.95
N ASP A 63 0.07 -5.22 15.21
CA ASP A 63 -1.15 -5.93 15.63
C ASP A 63 -2.04 -4.96 16.41
N LEU A 64 -3.26 -4.74 15.92
CA LEU A 64 -4.26 -3.81 16.43
C LEU A 64 -5.43 -4.59 17.00
N ILE A 65 -5.75 -4.35 18.26
CA ILE A 65 -6.93 -4.89 18.92
C ILE A 65 -8.02 -3.83 18.83
N VAL A 66 -9.18 -4.20 18.30
CA VAL A 66 -10.35 -3.33 18.23
C VAL A 66 -11.43 -3.86 19.14
N ASP A 67 -11.71 -3.13 20.21
CA ASP A 67 -12.77 -3.45 21.15
C ASP A 67 -14.02 -2.64 20.81
N PHE A 68 -15.17 -3.30 20.80
CA PHE A 68 -16.47 -2.68 20.68
C PHE A 68 -17.14 -2.65 22.05
N ASP A 69 -17.25 -1.45 22.60
CA ASP A 69 -17.83 -1.14 23.90
C ASP A 69 -18.71 0.11 23.80
N ASP A 70 -19.92 0.03 24.34
CA ASP A 70 -20.92 1.11 24.34
C ASP A 70 -21.02 1.91 23.01
N GLU A 71 -21.32 1.21 21.91
CA GLU A 71 -21.41 1.77 20.55
C GLU A 71 -20.14 2.47 20.04
N THR A 72 -19.00 2.26 20.71
CA THR A 72 -17.73 2.92 20.42
C THR A 72 -16.67 1.88 20.06
N LEU A 73 -15.88 2.18 19.03
CA LEU A 73 -14.70 1.42 18.65
C LEU A 73 -13.49 1.99 19.40
N LEU A 74 -12.87 1.15 20.24
CA LEU A 74 -11.64 1.42 20.95
C LEU A 74 -10.48 0.71 20.24
N PHE A 75 -9.40 1.44 19.98
CA PHE A 75 -8.28 0.97 19.16
C PHE A 75 -7.01 0.86 20.01
N ASN A 76 -6.55 -0.36 20.25
CA ASN A 76 -5.43 -0.65 21.12
C ASN A 76 -4.31 -1.35 20.35
N TRP A 77 -3.18 -0.68 20.17
CA TRP A 77 -2.01 -1.31 19.55
C TRP A 77 -1.30 -2.24 20.53
N LYS A 78 -0.94 -3.44 20.06
CA LYS A 78 -0.02 -4.31 20.78
C LYS A 78 1.35 -3.65 20.85
N LYS A 79 1.84 -3.39 22.06
CA LYS A 79 3.11 -2.71 22.27
C LYS A 79 4.26 -3.50 21.64
N LYS A 80 5.12 -2.76 20.95
CA LYS A 80 6.40 -3.21 20.42
C LYS A 80 7.52 -2.78 21.35
N LEU A 81 8.64 -3.49 21.25
CA LEU A 81 9.88 -3.12 21.95
C LEU A 81 10.40 -1.78 21.42
N ILE A 82 10.39 -1.61 20.10
CA ILE A 82 10.74 -0.40 19.36
C ILE A 82 9.80 -0.24 18.16
N PHE A 83 9.62 0.99 17.66
CA PHE A 83 8.72 1.32 16.53
C PHE A 83 7.22 1.18 16.83
N ASN A 84 6.80 1.65 18.01
CA ASN A 84 5.39 1.74 18.38
C ASN A 84 4.57 2.57 17.37
N TYR A 85 3.26 2.34 17.37
CA TYR A 85 2.30 3.09 16.56
C TYR A 85 1.69 4.20 17.38
N ASP A 86 1.29 5.27 16.70
CA ASP A 86 0.53 6.35 17.31
C ASP A 86 -0.85 5.84 17.73
N ALA A 87 -1.33 6.34 18.87
CA ALA A 87 -2.65 6.01 19.37
C ALA A 87 -3.73 6.44 18.37
N ILE A 88 -4.75 5.61 18.22
CA ILE A 88 -5.94 5.94 17.44
C ILE A 88 -7.02 6.30 18.44
N GLU A 89 -7.57 7.50 18.30
CA GLU A 89 -8.66 7.94 19.17
C GLU A 89 -9.93 7.09 18.94
N PRO A 90 -10.76 6.88 19.99
CA PRO A 90 -12.03 6.18 19.88
C PRO A 90 -12.94 6.72 18.79
N ILE A 91 -13.73 5.84 18.16
CA ILE A 91 -14.69 6.22 17.13
C ILE A 91 -16.08 5.70 17.49
N PRO A 92 -17.05 6.58 17.78
CA PRO A 92 -18.44 6.18 17.88
C PRO A 92 -18.94 5.63 16.54
N VAL A 93 -19.63 4.48 16.55
CA VAL A 93 -20.09 3.82 15.33
C VAL A 93 -21.09 4.68 14.54
N LYS A 94 -21.86 5.52 15.23
CA LYS A 94 -22.75 6.51 14.63
C LYS A 94 -22.02 7.58 13.78
N ASP A 95 -20.76 7.86 14.08
CA ASP A 95 -19.99 8.91 13.40
C ASP A 95 -19.30 8.38 12.13
N ILE A 96 -19.36 7.07 11.90
CA ILE A 96 -18.78 6.42 10.73
C ILE A 96 -19.68 6.66 9.52
N LYS A 97 -19.22 7.53 8.61
CA LYS A 97 -19.93 7.85 7.36
C LYS A 97 -19.57 6.89 6.24
N THR A 98 -18.31 6.51 6.15
CA THR A 98 -17.83 5.71 5.02
C THR A 98 -16.72 4.77 5.46
N VAL A 99 -16.78 3.53 4.99
CA VAL A 99 -15.70 2.57 5.17
C VAL A 99 -15.19 2.11 3.81
N VAL A 100 -13.87 2.15 3.66
CA VAL A 100 -13.20 1.82 2.40
C VAL A 100 -12.66 0.40 2.49
N ILE A 101 -13.24 -0.49 1.68
CA ILE A 101 -12.93 -1.92 1.66
C ILE A 101 -12.59 -2.34 0.23
N ASP A 102 -11.33 -2.71 0.00
CA ASP A 102 -10.91 -3.22 -1.31
C ASP A 102 -11.22 -4.71 -1.42
N GLN A 103 -11.68 -5.14 -2.60
CA GLN A 103 -11.92 -6.55 -2.93
C GLN A 103 -12.83 -7.29 -1.92
N GLY A 104 -13.62 -6.53 -1.15
CA GLY A 104 -14.49 -7.06 -0.11
C GLY A 104 -13.81 -7.57 1.16
N GLU A 105 -12.48 -7.60 1.22
CA GLU A 105 -11.72 -8.24 2.32
C GLU A 105 -10.70 -7.31 2.99
N LEU A 106 -10.34 -6.21 2.33
CA LEU A 106 -9.23 -5.36 2.76
C LEU A 106 -9.75 -4.00 3.27
N LEU A 107 -9.91 -3.88 4.58
CA LEU A 107 -10.18 -2.61 5.24
C LEU A 107 -8.99 -1.66 5.10
N ARG A 108 -9.16 -0.59 4.32
CA ARG A 108 -8.14 0.43 4.11
C ARG A 108 -8.24 1.56 5.11
N LYS A 109 -9.45 2.09 5.29
CA LYS A 109 -9.70 3.23 6.17
C LYS A 109 -11.15 3.35 6.56
N ILE A 110 -11.36 4.03 7.68
CA ILE A 110 -12.66 4.46 8.20
C ILE A 110 -12.70 5.99 8.08
N ILE A 111 -13.77 6.51 7.52
CA ILE A 111 -13.99 7.95 7.34
C ILE A 111 -15.16 8.35 8.22
N THR A 112 -14.89 9.26 9.15
CA THR A 112 -15.88 9.86 10.04
C THR A 112 -16.27 11.25 9.54
N SER A 113 -17.11 11.95 10.28
CA SER A 113 -17.48 13.34 9.97
C SER A 113 -16.30 14.32 10.00
N ASP A 114 -15.29 14.03 10.81
CA ASP A 114 -14.21 14.94 11.20
C ASP A 114 -12.82 14.47 10.72
N ARG A 115 -12.62 13.16 10.47
CA ARG A 115 -11.30 12.60 10.17
C ARG A 115 -11.31 11.33 9.32
N GLU A 116 -10.14 11.00 8.77
CA GLU A 116 -9.85 9.73 8.10
C GLU A 116 -8.90 8.88 8.97
N VAL A 117 -9.33 7.70 9.41
CA VAL A 117 -8.52 6.74 10.19
C VAL A 117 -8.02 5.63 9.27
N LYS A 118 -6.70 5.60 9.04
CA LYS A 118 -6.03 4.62 8.17
C LYS A 118 -5.70 3.35 8.94
N ILE A 119 -6.39 2.26 8.62
CA ILE A 119 -6.21 0.97 9.30
C ILE A 119 -5.45 -0.03 8.42
N SER A 120 -5.55 0.01 7.09
CA SER A 120 -4.77 -0.80 6.13
C SER A 120 -4.44 -2.22 6.61
N ASN A 121 -5.45 -3.07 6.72
CA ASN A 121 -5.25 -4.47 7.08
C ASN A 121 -4.47 -5.22 5.98
N GLY A 122 -3.65 -6.19 6.40
CA GLY A 122 -2.93 -7.06 5.49
C GLY A 122 -3.75 -8.28 5.07
N LYS A 123 -3.64 -8.69 3.81
CA LYS A 123 -4.24 -9.95 3.31
C LYS A 123 -3.68 -11.20 3.99
N LEU A 124 -2.45 -11.11 4.51
CA LEU A 124 -1.63 -12.28 4.88
C LEU A 124 -1.96 -12.90 6.25
N LEU A 125 -2.71 -12.24 7.14
CA LEU A 125 -2.98 -12.74 8.50
C LEU A 125 -4.41 -12.35 8.94
N MET A 126 -5.39 -13.15 8.52
CA MET A 126 -6.83 -12.87 8.65
C MET A 126 -7.50 -13.62 9.80
N LYS A 127 -7.01 -13.53 11.06
CA LYS A 127 -7.71 -14.27 12.14
C LYS A 127 -9.12 -13.70 12.43
N ASP A 128 -9.25 -12.38 12.61
CA ASP A 128 -10.57 -11.76 12.89
C ASP A 128 -10.95 -10.60 11.95
N SER A 129 -10.12 -10.29 10.95
CA SER A 129 -10.36 -9.16 10.04
C SER A 129 -11.70 -9.25 9.28
N GLN A 130 -12.08 -10.43 8.79
CA GLN A 130 -13.35 -10.62 8.08
C GLN A 130 -14.56 -10.46 9.03
N LYS A 131 -14.46 -10.95 10.27
CA LYS A 131 -15.52 -10.78 11.27
C LYS A 131 -15.71 -9.32 11.61
N PHE A 132 -14.61 -8.58 11.76
CA PHE A 132 -14.64 -7.14 12.00
C PHE A 132 -15.24 -6.38 10.80
N ILE A 133 -14.85 -6.73 9.57
CA ILE A 133 -15.43 -6.13 8.36
C ILE A 133 -16.93 -6.41 8.26
N ALA A 134 -17.37 -7.64 8.52
CA ALA A 134 -18.78 -8.00 8.52
C ALA A 134 -19.56 -7.21 9.57
N PHE A 135 -18.98 -7.06 10.77
CA PHE A 135 -19.54 -6.21 11.83
C PHE A 135 -19.66 -4.75 11.39
N LEU A 136 -18.61 -4.16 10.80
CA LEU A 136 -18.66 -2.79 10.29
C LEU A 136 -19.73 -2.62 9.21
N ARG A 137 -19.80 -3.53 8.23
CA ARG A 137 -20.83 -3.49 7.18
C ARG A 137 -22.25 -3.49 7.75
N SER A 138 -22.51 -4.39 8.70
CA SER A 138 -23.82 -4.46 9.37
C SER A 138 -24.15 -3.17 10.10
N SER A 139 -23.19 -2.63 10.87
CA SER A 139 -23.44 -1.46 11.71
C SER A 139 -23.62 -0.18 10.90
N ILE A 140 -22.85 -0.04 9.82
CA ILE A 140 -22.89 1.13 8.93
C ILE A 140 -24.16 1.13 8.07
N SER A 141 -24.60 -0.03 7.60
CA SER A 141 -25.86 -0.18 6.85
C SER A 141 -27.05 0.30 7.69
N GLN A 142 -27.04 0.04 8.99
CA GLN A 142 -28.08 0.50 9.93
C GLN A 142 -28.04 2.03 10.14
N ASN A 143 -26.86 2.64 10.07
CA ASN A 143 -26.66 4.07 10.28
C ASN A 143 -26.66 4.89 8.96
N GLY A 144 -27.02 4.27 7.82
CA GLY A 144 -27.07 4.94 6.52
C GLY A 144 -25.71 5.33 5.94
N GLY A 145 -24.61 4.79 6.47
CA GLY A 145 -23.27 5.02 5.92
C GLY A 145 -22.98 4.15 4.70
N ARG A 146 -21.87 4.43 4.03
CA ARG A 146 -21.52 3.81 2.74
C ARG A 146 -20.29 2.91 2.85
N VAL A 147 -20.28 1.85 2.05
CA VAL A 147 -19.11 1.00 1.85
C VAL A 147 -18.66 1.17 0.41
N ILE A 148 -17.43 1.63 0.23
CA ILE A 148 -16.84 1.92 -1.08
C ILE A 148 -15.47 1.26 -1.18
N ASP A 149 -14.89 1.19 -2.38
CA ASP A 149 -13.50 0.76 -2.56
C ASP A 149 -12.53 1.95 -2.73
N SER A 150 -11.23 1.68 -2.77
CA SER A 150 -10.23 2.73 -2.94
C SER A 150 -10.31 3.44 -4.30
N TRP A 151 -10.82 2.77 -5.34
CA TRP A 151 -11.00 3.37 -6.65
C TRP A 151 -12.14 4.38 -6.66
N ASP A 152 -13.23 4.11 -5.91
CA ASP A 152 -14.31 5.07 -5.67
C ASP A 152 -13.79 6.35 -5.04
N VAL A 153 -12.95 6.22 -4.00
CA VAL A 153 -12.33 7.39 -3.34
C VAL A 153 -11.51 8.21 -4.34
N TRP A 154 -10.75 7.55 -5.22
CA TRP A 154 -9.96 8.22 -6.25
C TRP A 154 -10.84 8.89 -7.31
N GLN A 155 -11.98 8.29 -7.65
CA GLN A 155 -12.94 8.86 -8.57
C GLN A 155 -13.61 10.10 -8.00
N GLU A 156 -14.11 10.03 -6.77
CA GLU A 156 -14.75 11.14 -6.05
C GLU A 156 -13.80 12.33 -5.88
N LYS A 157 -12.52 12.07 -5.58
CA LYS A 157 -11.48 13.11 -5.49
C LYS A 157 -10.95 13.58 -6.86
N GLY A 158 -11.43 12.99 -7.97
CA GLY A 158 -11.02 13.34 -9.33
C GLY A 158 -9.60 12.88 -9.72
N TYR A 159 -8.95 12.07 -8.89
CA TYR A 159 -7.58 11.60 -9.11
C TYR A 159 -7.45 10.71 -10.34
N LEU A 160 -8.47 9.92 -10.70
CA LEU A 160 -8.44 9.12 -11.92
C LEU A 160 -8.33 9.97 -13.19
N LYS A 161 -9.07 11.09 -13.24
CA LYS A 161 -9.00 12.02 -14.38
C LYS A 161 -7.63 12.68 -14.47
N TRP A 162 -7.05 13.06 -13.33
CA TRP A 162 -5.69 13.61 -13.26
C TRP A 162 -4.62 12.61 -13.69
N ALA A 163 -4.67 11.38 -13.16
CA ALA A 163 -3.74 10.32 -13.51
C ALA A 163 -3.79 10.01 -15.02
N LEU A 164 -4.98 9.94 -15.61
CA LEU A 164 -5.16 9.78 -17.05
C LEU A 164 -4.52 10.93 -17.84
N LYS A 165 -4.77 12.17 -17.45
CA LYS A 165 -4.20 13.36 -18.12
C LYS A 165 -2.67 13.35 -18.07
N ILE A 166 -2.10 13.13 -16.89
CA ILE A 166 -0.64 13.09 -16.68
C ILE A 166 -0.01 11.98 -17.54
N ASN A 167 -0.54 10.76 -17.47
CA ASN A 167 -0.01 9.66 -18.27
C ASN A 167 -0.13 9.92 -19.78
N THR A 168 -1.22 10.55 -20.22
CA THR A 168 -1.39 10.94 -21.64
C THR A 168 -0.33 11.94 -22.07
N VAL A 169 -0.06 12.98 -21.27
CA VAL A 169 0.99 13.97 -21.55
C VAL A 169 2.36 13.31 -21.61
N ILE A 170 2.66 12.39 -20.69
CA ILE A 170 3.92 11.64 -20.67
C ILE A 170 4.07 10.81 -21.96
N ILE A 171 3.04 10.07 -22.37
CA ILE A 171 3.09 9.27 -23.60
C ILE A 171 3.34 10.15 -24.83
N ILE A 172 2.57 11.24 -24.99
CA ILE A 172 2.74 12.17 -26.11
C ILE A 172 4.15 12.75 -26.12
N SER A 173 4.69 13.09 -24.94
CA SER A 173 6.05 13.62 -24.80
C SER A 173 7.11 12.57 -25.20
N ILE A 174 6.98 11.33 -24.73
CA ILE A 174 7.90 10.23 -25.08
C ILE A 174 7.87 9.97 -26.58
N VAL A 175 6.68 9.85 -27.18
CA VAL A 175 6.53 9.64 -28.63
C VAL A 175 7.13 10.82 -29.40
N GLY A 176 6.87 12.05 -28.97
CA GLY A 176 7.45 13.26 -29.57
C GLY A 176 8.98 13.27 -29.54
N ILE A 177 9.59 12.89 -28.41
CA ILE A 177 11.05 12.77 -28.28
C ILE A 177 11.61 11.70 -29.21
N ILE A 178 10.97 10.53 -29.28
CA ILE A 178 11.38 9.43 -30.16
C ILE A 178 11.33 9.87 -31.63
N VAL A 179 10.25 10.52 -32.06
CA VAL A 179 10.09 11.02 -33.43
C VAL A 179 11.13 12.10 -33.74
N ALA A 180 11.32 13.08 -32.85
CA ALA A 180 12.32 14.13 -33.04
C ALA A 180 13.74 13.54 -33.16
N PHE A 181 14.07 12.56 -32.33
CA PHE A 181 15.35 11.85 -32.41
C PHE A 181 15.49 11.09 -33.74
N GLY A 182 14.44 10.40 -34.18
CA GLY A 182 14.41 9.70 -35.48
C GLY A 182 14.65 10.63 -36.66
N VAL A 183 14.06 11.83 -36.65
CA VAL A 183 14.27 12.85 -37.68
C VAL A 183 15.70 13.41 -37.66
N ILE A 184 16.28 13.63 -36.47
CA ILE A 184 17.61 14.24 -36.33
C ILE A 184 18.75 13.23 -36.58
N LYS A 185 18.59 11.98 -36.14
CA LYS A 185 19.68 10.98 -36.10
C LYS A 185 19.48 9.77 -37.02
N GLY A 186 18.26 9.57 -37.53
CA GLY A 186 17.85 8.37 -38.27
C GLY A 186 17.07 7.39 -37.39
N PHE A 187 15.97 6.84 -37.92
CA PHE A 187 15.11 5.88 -37.20
C PHE A 187 15.81 4.54 -36.93
N ASP A 188 16.78 4.17 -37.77
CA ASP A 188 17.66 2.99 -37.62
C ASP A 188 18.50 3.04 -36.34
N LYS A 189 18.73 4.24 -35.80
CA LYS A 189 19.53 4.46 -34.59
C LYS A 189 18.72 4.49 -33.29
N ILE A 190 17.40 4.32 -33.36
CA ILE A 190 16.54 4.29 -32.17
C ILE A 190 16.61 2.88 -31.57
N PRO A 191 17.14 2.71 -30.35
CA PRO A 191 17.12 1.41 -29.68
C PRO A 191 15.67 0.94 -29.48
N PRO A 192 15.33 -0.33 -29.73
CA PRO A 192 14.00 -0.87 -29.42
C PRO A 192 13.59 -0.67 -27.95
N ALA A 193 14.58 -0.66 -27.05
CA ALA A 193 14.39 -0.36 -25.63
C ALA A 193 13.81 1.04 -25.34
N SER A 194 13.93 2.00 -26.27
CA SER A 194 13.31 3.33 -26.13
C SER A 194 11.78 3.26 -26.09
N PHE A 195 11.17 2.21 -26.63
CA PHE A 195 9.72 1.99 -26.58
C PHE A 195 9.26 1.25 -25.32
N PHE A 196 10.19 0.74 -24.50
CA PHE A 196 9.86 -0.07 -23.33
C PHE A 196 9.05 0.71 -22.28
N MET A 197 9.25 2.03 -22.21
CA MET A 197 8.44 2.93 -21.36
C MET A 197 6.94 2.91 -21.73
N LEU A 198 6.59 2.71 -23.00
CA LEU A 198 5.19 2.64 -23.44
C LEU A 198 4.48 1.40 -22.90
N VAL A 199 5.21 0.30 -22.74
CA VAL A 199 4.69 -0.95 -22.15
C VAL A 199 4.25 -0.76 -20.70
N PHE A 200 4.86 0.17 -19.97
CA PHE A 200 4.47 0.48 -18.59
C PHE A 200 3.28 1.44 -18.50
N LEU A 201 3.12 2.36 -19.47
CA LEU A 201 2.10 3.40 -19.42
C LEU A 201 0.76 2.98 -20.05
N LEU A 202 0.79 2.17 -21.12
CA LEU A 202 -0.43 1.75 -21.82
C LEU A 202 -1.37 0.91 -20.93
N PRO A 203 -0.91 -0.11 -20.17
CA PRO A 203 -1.78 -0.85 -19.27
C PRO A 203 -2.40 0.04 -18.18
N GLN A 204 -1.68 1.04 -17.68
CA GLN A 204 -2.19 1.96 -16.67
C GLN A 204 -3.36 2.79 -17.21
N ILE A 205 -3.24 3.31 -18.43
CA ILE A 205 -4.33 4.07 -19.08
C ILE A 205 -5.55 3.18 -19.29
N LEU A 206 -5.37 1.96 -19.77
CA LEU A 206 -6.47 1.00 -19.96
C LEU A 206 -7.17 0.70 -18.63
N LEU A 207 -6.40 0.49 -17.56
CA LEU A 207 -6.93 0.28 -16.22
C LEU A 207 -7.73 1.48 -15.72
N TYR A 208 -7.21 2.70 -15.83
CA TYR A 208 -7.92 3.90 -15.41
C TYR A 208 -9.20 4.12 -16.21
N GLN A 209 -9.18 3.91 -17.53
CA GLN A 209 -10.37 4.00 -18.36
C GLN A 209 -11.41 2.95 -17.99
N ARG A 210 -10.98 1.72 -17.72
CA ARG A 210 -11.88 0.64 -17.29
C ARG A 210 -12.54 0.98 -15.96
N GLN A 211 -11.76 1.43 -14.97
CA GLN A 211 -12.29 1.85 -13.67
C GLN A 211 -13.28 3.01 -13.76
N MET A 212 -13.09 3.93 -14.72
CA MET A 212 -14.03 5.02 -14.97
C MET A 212 -15.29 4.61 -15.76
N LYS A 213 -15.31 3.43 -16.41
CA LYS A 213 -16.45 2.94 -17.20
C LYS A 213 -17.32 1.93 -16.46
N GLU A 214 -16.72 1.16 -15.55
CA GLU A 214 -17.41 0.12 -14.77
C GLU A 214 -18.22 0.69 -13.59
N LYS A 215 -18.28 2.02 -13.41
CA LYS A 215 -18.96 2.74 -12.33
C LYS A 215 -19.61 4.02 -12.84
#